data_AF-A0A286GMQ0-F1
#
_entry.id   AF-A0A286GMQ0-F1
#
_cell.length_a   1.000
_cell.length_b   1.000
_cell.length_c   1.000
_cell.angle_alpha   90.00
_cell.angle_beta   90.00
_cell.angle_gamma   90.00
#
_symmetry.space_group_name_H-M   'P 1'
#
loop_
_entity.id
_entity.type
_entity.pdbx_description
1 polymer ?
#
loop_
_entity_poly.entity_id
_entity_poly.type
_entity_poly.pdbx_seq_one_letter_code
_entity_poly.pdbx_strand_id
1 'polypeptide(L)' 'MALMVFLLIAGGIIYLVVDTTNKREFKRKQLQEAYQRALASGNKGHASLAGRAYYSYLRNGIPTLADEATILNDIVAMP' A
#
# COMPACT_ATOMS: atom_id res chain seq x y z
N MET A 1 -37.27 11.38 -16.96
CA MET A 1 -36.37 12.46 -16.46
C MET A 1 -35.65 12.04 -15.18
N ALA A 2 -36.34 11.81 -14.06
CA ALA A 2 -35.71 11.46 -12.77
C ALA A 2 -34.84 10.17 -12.80
N LEU A 3 -35.27 9.12 -13.49
CA LEU A 3 -34.51 7.86 -13.62
C LEU A 3 -33.16 8.05 -14.33
N MET A 4 -33.10 8.88 -15.38
CA MET A 4 -31.86 9.15 -16.11
C MET A 4 -30.87 9.96 -15.28
N VAL A 5 -31.36 10.95 -14.54
CA VAL A 5 -30.53 11.73 -13.62
C VAL A 5 -29.95 10.83 -12.53
N PHE A 6 -30.75 9.91 -11.99
CA PHE A 6 -30.30 8.93 -11.00
C PHE A 6 -29.19 8.00 -11.53
N LEU A 7 -29.33 7.48 -12.76
CA LEU A 7 -28.32 6.61 -13.38
C LEU A 7 -26.99 7.34 -13.65
N LEU A 8 -27.04 8.61 -14.05
CA LEU A 8 -25.82 9.42 -14.26
C LEU A 8 -25.07 9.68 -12.95
N ILE A 9 -25.79 9.99 -11.87
CA ILE A 9 -25.18 10.19 -10.55
C ILE A 9 -24.57 8.87 -10.05
N ALA A 10 -25.32 7.76 -10.15
CA ALA A 10 -24.83 6.45 -9.74
C ALA A 10 -23.59 6.02 -10.55
N GLY A 11 -23.59 6.20 -11.87
CA GLY A 11 -22.45 5.90 -12.74
C GLY A 11 -21.22 6.74 -12.40
N GLY A 12 -21.40 8.04 -12.14
CA GLY A 12 -20.32 8.93 -11.71
C GLY A 12 -19.68 8.51 -10.38
N ILE A 13 -20.50 8.11 -9.40
CA ILE A 13 -20.02 7.61 -8.10
C ILE A 13 -19.24 6.31 -8.28
N ILE A 14 -19.77 5.35 -9.06
CA ILE A 14 -19.10 4.07 -9.32
C ILE A 14 -17.73 4.29 -9.98
N TYR A 15 -17.67 5.18 -10.98
CA TYR A 15 -16.42 5.51 -11.68
C TYR A 15 -15.35 6.04 -10.70
N LEU A 16 -15.71 6.98 -9.83
CA LEU A 16 -14.78 7.54 -8.83
C LEU A 16 -14.30 6.49 -7.82
N VAL A 17 -15.18 5.60 -7.37
CA VAL A 17 -14.81 4.52 -6.45
C VAL A 17 -13.83 3.53 -7.12
N VAL A 18 -14.06 3.16 -8.38
CA VAL A 18 -13.17 2.26 -9.12
C VAL A 18 -11.79 2.89 -9.36
N ASP A 19 -11.75 4.15 -9.81
CA ASP A 19 -10.48 4.87 -10.06
C ASP A 19 -9.64 5.03 -8.79
N THR A 20 -10.27 5.42 -7.68
CA THR A 20 -9.57 5.57 -6.38
C THR A 20 -9.07 4.23 -5.84
N THR A 21 -9.82 3.15 -6.05
CA THR A 21 -9.40 1.80 -5.63
C THR A 21 -8.19 1.31 -6.44
N ASN A 22 -8.20 1.50 -7.76
CA ASN A 22 -7.07 1.13 -8.63
C ASN A 22 -5.79 1.88 -8.27
N LYS A 23 -5.88 3.19 -8.00
CA LYS A 23 -4.74 4.00 -7.55
C LYS A 23 -4.19 3.51 -6.21
N ARG A 24 -5.07 3.12 -5.28
CA ARG A 24 -4.67 2.58 -3.98
C ARG A 24 -3.93 1.25 -4.11
N GLU A 25 -4.42 0.35 -4.96
CA GLU A 25 -3.79 -0.94 -5.23
C GLU A 25 -2.43 -0.78 -5.91
N PHE A 26 -2.34 0.11 -6.90
CA PHE A 26 -1.08 0.41 -7.59
C PHE A 26 -0.02 0.91 -6.60
N LYS A 27 -0.38 1.87 -5.74
CA LYS A 27 0.53 2.40 -4.72
C LYS A 27 0.90 1.35 -3.67
N ARG A 28 -0.04 0.48 -3.26
CA ARG A 28 0.25 -0.66 -2.38
C ARG A 28 1.34 -1.55 -2.99
N LYS A 29 1.14 -1.95 -4.25
CA LYS A 29 2.04 -2.84 -4.99
C LYS A 29 3.42 -2.20 -5.17
N GLN A 30 3.46 -0.91 -5.53
CA GLN A 30 4.70 -0.17 -5.66
C GLN A 30 5.53 -0.15 -4.37
N LEU A 31 4.88 0.09 -3.22
CA LEU A 31 5.56 0.08 -1.92
C LEU A 31 6.03 -1.33 -1.53
N GLN A 32 5.22 -2.35 -1.80
CA GLN A 32 5.60 -3.74 -1.59
C GLN A 32 6.84 -4.12 -2.42
N GLU A 33 6.86 -3.77 -3.71
CA GLU A 33 8.01 -4.01 -4.59
C GLU A 33 9.25 -3.22 -4.16
N ALA A 34 9.09 -2.00 -3.66
CA ALA A 34 10.20 -1.22 -3.11
C ALA A 34 10.79 -1.91 -1.87
N TYR A 35 9.94 -2.43 -0.99
CA TYR A 35 10.36 -3.17 0.19
C TYR A 35 11.08 -4.47 -0.18
N GLN A 36 10.53 -5.27 -1.09
CA GLN A 36 11.16 -6.51 -1.56
C GLN A 36 12.53 -6.27 -2.24
N ARG A 37 12.64 -5.22 -3.06
CA ARG A 37 13.93 -4.82 -3.64
C ARG A 37 14.93 -4.38 -2.56
N ALA A 38 14.47 -3.69 -1.53
CA ALA A 38 15.32 -3.30 -0.41
C ALA A 38 15.80 -4.53 0.40
N LEU A 39 14.93 -5.52 0.64
CA LEU A 39 15.31 -6.81 1.24
C LEU A 39 16.38 -7.52 0.41
N ALA A 40 16.19 -7.60 -0.91
CA ALA A 40 17.14 -8.22 -1.82
C ALA A 40 18.48 -7.47 -1.96
N SER A 41 18.51 -6.18 -1.63
CA SER A 41 19.74 -5.37 -1.72
C SER A 41 20.75 -5.62 -0.60
N GLY A 42 20.36 -6.32 0.47
CA GLY A 42 21.17 -6.52 1.69
C GLY A 42 21.36 -5.26 2.55
N ASN A 43 20.87 -4.10 2.12
CA ASN A 43 20.94 -2.86 2.89
C ASN A 43 19.82 -2.81 3.94
N LYS A 44 20.16 -3.23 5.17
CA LYS A 44 19.24 -3.28 6.33
C LYS A 44 18.55 -1.96 6.64
N GLY A 45 19.27 -0.84 6.53
CA GLY A 45 18.70 0.50 6.79
C GLY A 45 17.66 0.89 5.74
N HIS A 46 17.97 0.64 4.48
CA HIS A 46 17.05 0.89 3.37
C HIS A 46 15.80 0.01 3.45
N ALA A 47 15.95 -1.26 3.81
CA ALA A 47 14.83 -2.17 4.01
C ALA A 47 13.94 -1.80 5.20
N SER A 48 14.51 -1.34 6.31
CA SER A 48 13.74 -0.81 7.45
C SER A 48 12.87 0.36 7.02
N LEU A 49 13.44 1.33 6.30
CA LEU A 49 12.72 2.49 5.80
C LEU A 49 11.60 2.08 4.82
N ALA A 50 11.90 1.20 3.87
CA ALA A 50 10.94 0.74 2.88
C ALA A 50 9.80 -0.09 3.49
N GLY A 51 10.12 -0.96 4.47
CA GLY A 51 9.15 -1.74 5.23
C GLY A 51 8.20 -0.83 6.01
N ARG A 52 8.73 0.16 6.73
CA ARG A 52 7.91 1.15 7.44
C ARG A 52 7.00 1.91 6.50
N ALA A 53 7.48 2.34 5.34
CA ALA A 53 6.66 3.01 4.34
C ALA A 53 5.50 2.12 3.84
N TYR A 54 5.76 0.85 3.55
CA TYR A 54 4.76 -0.13 3.13
C TYR A 54 3.69 -0.37 4.21
N TYR A 55 4.10 -0.69 5.44
CA TYR A 55 3.15 -0.96 6.52
C TYR A 55 2.41 0.29 6.98
N SER A 56 3.04 1.47 6.94
CA SER A 56 2.36 2.74 7.21
C SER A 56 1.21 2.97 6.23
N TYR A 57 1.45 2.65 4.95
CA TYR A 57 0.43 2.76 3.92
C TYR A 57 -0.71 1.74 4.13
N LEU A 58 -0.41 0.49 4.51
CA LEU A 58 -1.43 -0.51 4.84
C LEU A 58 -2.32 -0.10 6.02
N ARG A 59 -1.73 0.53 7.05
CA ARG A 59 -2.45 1.01 8.23
C ARG A 59 -3.14 2.35 8.03
N ASN A 60 -2.90 3.03 6.91
CA ASN A 60 -3.23 4.45 6.71
C ASN A 60 -2.72 5.32 7.89
N GLY A 61 -1.52 5.02 8.39
CA GLY A 61 -1.03 5.59 9.64
C GLY A 61 0.33 5.05 10.05
N ILE A 62 0.58 5.00 11.35
CA ILE A 62 1.85 4.52 11.92
C ILE A 62 1.87 2.99 11.92
N PRO A 63 3.00 2.32 11.59
CA PRO A 63 3.13 0.88 11.72
C PRO A 63 2.88 0.43 13.16
N THR A 64 2.25 -0.72 13.33
CA THR A 64 2.05 -1.31 14.64
C THR A 64 3.34 -1.99 15.14
N LEU A 65 3.41 -2.32 16.43
CA LEU A 65 4.52 -3.12 16.97
C LEU A 65 4.66 -4.48 16.29
N ALA A 66 3.54 -5.09 15.86
CA ALA A 66 3.56 -6.33 15.10
C ALA A 66 4.17 -6.12 13.70
N ASP A 67 3.84 -5.02 13.03
CA ASP A 67 4.42 -4.68 11.73
C ASP A 67 5.93 -4.42 11.85
N GLU A 68 6.37 -3.71 12.89
CA GLU A 68 7.79 -3.49 13.18
C GLU A 68 8.55 -4.79 13.48
N ALA A 69 7.93 -5.73 14.21
CA ALA A 69 8.49 -7.04 14.45
C ALA A 69 8.63 -7.86 13.16
N THR A 70 7.63 -7.81 12.27
CA THR A 70 7.70 -8.43 10.94
C THR A 70 8.84 -7.82 10.12
N ILE A 71 8.94 -6.49 10.07
CA ILE A 71 10.01 -5.80 9.34
C ILE A 71 11.38 -6.25 9.87
N LEU A 72 11.54 -6.33 11.19
CA LEU A 72 12.79 -6.77 11.81
C LEU A 72 13.14 -8.22 11.45
N ASN A 73 12.16 -9.12 11.47
CA ASN A 73 12.36 -10.52 11.10
C ASN A 73 12.81 -10.66 9.64
N ASP A 74 12.16 -9.94 8.72
CA ASP A 74 12.53 -9.92 7.30
C ASP A 74 13.95 -9.38 7.09
N ILE A 75 14.37 -8.37 7.89
CA ILE A 75 15.72 -7.81 7.85
C ILE A 75 16.76 -8.79 8.41
N VAL A 76 16.43 -9.53 9.45
CA VAL A 76 17.31 -10.56 10.04
C VAL A 76 17.47 -11.74 9.08
N ALA A 77 16.41 -12.09 8.35
CA ALA A 77 16.37 -13.18 7.38
C ALA A 77 16.98 -12.82 6.01
N MET A 78 17.52 -11.60 5.85
CA MET A 78 18.24 -11.24 4.62
C MET A 78 19.45 -12.15 4.38
N PRO A 79 19.77 -12.45 3.10
CA PRO A 79 20.97 -13.19 2.73
C PRO A 79 22.27 -12.44 3.05
#